data_AF-A0A350YEP1-F1
#
_entry.id   AF-A0A350YEP1-F1
#
_cell.length_a   1.000
_cell.length_b   1.000
_cell.length_c   1.000
_cell.angle_alpha   90.00
_cell.angle_beta   90.00
_cell.angle_gamma   90.00
#
_symmetry.space_group_name_H-M   'P 1'
#
loop_
_entity.id
_entity.type
_entity.pdbx_description
1 polymer ?
#
loop_
_entity_poly.entity_id
_entity_poly.type
_entity_poly.pdbx_seq_one_letter_code
_entity_poly.pdbx_strand_id
1 'polypeptide(L)'
;NQQPTTIFFEIEDTGPGIAPSEIDSLFKAFTQTETGRKSLEGTGLGLPISQQFVQLMGGTITVNSTLGKGTIFKFNIAINLAQASEIQTIQTPRQVIGLEPRQPDYRILVVDDRLESRLLLLRLLTSIGFCVREATNGQEAIDVWSSWEPHLIWMDMR
;
A
#
# COMPACT_ATOMS: atom_id res chain seq x y z
N ASN A 1 -18.06 14.27 -28.26
CA ASN A 1 -17.84 14.93 -26.96
C ASN A 1 -18.87 14.42 -25.95
N GLN A 2 -18.58 13.30 -25.28
CA GLN A 2 -19.40 12.87 -24.16
C GLN A 2 -18.99 13.69 -22.94
N GLN A 3 -19.96 14.27 -22.23
CA GLN A 3 -19.67 14.95 -20.97
C GLN A 3 -19.31 13.90 -19.91
N PRO A 4 -18.33 14.18 -19.03
CA PRO A 4 -17.97 13.28 -17.95
C PRO A 4 -19.17 13.04 -17.04
N THR A 5 -19.37 11.79 -16.65
CA THR A 5 -20.41 11.38 -15.70
C THR A 5 -19.87 11.46 -14.29
N THR A 6 -20.61 12.06 -13.36
CA THR A 6 -20.21 12.13 -11.96
C THR A 6 -20.84 10.98 -11.17
N ILE A 7 -20.02 10.21 -10.45
CA ILE A 7 -20.48 9.19 -9.50
C ILE A 7 -20.27 9.70 -8.08
N PHE A 8 -21.26 9.48 -7.22
CA PHE A 8 -21.21 9.81 -5.80
C PHE A 8 -21.10 8.54 -4.95
N PHE A 9 -20.24 8.61 -3.93
CA PHE A 9 -19.97 7.54 -2.99
C PHE A 9 -20.24 8.03 -1.57
N GLU A 10 -20.75 7.14 -0.74
CA GLU A 10 -21.03 7.38 0.68
C GLU A 10 -20.57 6.17 1.49
N ILE A 11 -19.76 6.42 2.51
CA ILE A 11 -19.22 5.43 3.43
C ILE A 11 -19.67 5.84 4.82
N GLU A 12 -20.58 5.05 5.40
CA GLU A 12 -21.12 5.25 6.73
C GLU A 12 -20.58 4.19 7.69
N ASP A 13 -20.15 4.64 8.87
CA ASP A 13 -19.80 3.79 10.00
C ASP A 13 -20.57 4.20 11.26
N THR A 14 -20.74 3.25 12.19
CA THR A 14 -21.38 3.44 13.50
C THR A 14 -20.36 3.52 14.64
N GLY A 15 -19.12 3.90 14.31
CA GLY A 15 -18.00 3.96 15.24
C GLY A 15 -18.10 5.11 16.24
N PRO A 16 -16.99 5.43 16.93
CA PRO A 16 -16.98 6.44 18.00
C PRO A 16 -17.19 7.87 17.50
N GLY A 17 -17.25 8.11 16.19
CA GLY A 17 -17.29 9.45 15.61
C GLY A 17 -16.01 10.25 15.82
N ILE A 18 -16.02 11.50 15.37
CA ILE A 18 -14.90 12.43 15.36
C ILE A 18 -15.36 13.74 16.01
N ALA A 19 -14.52 14.33 16.86
CA ALA A 19 -14.83 15.60 17.49
C ALA A 19 -14.80 16.74 16.44
N PRO A 20 -15.71 17.75 16.52
CA PRO A 20 -15.73 18.86 15.57
C PRO A 20 -14.40 19.61 15.44
N SER A 21 -13.62 19.69 16.53
CA SER A 21 -12.30 20.33 16.57
C SER A 21 -11.23 19.59 15.76
N GLU A 22 -11.44 18.31 15.43
CA GLU A 22 -10.47 17.49 14.70
C GLU A 22 -10.73 17.43 13.19
N ILE A 23 -11.95 17.79 12.76
CA ILE A 23 -12.42 17.67 11.37
C ILE A 23 -11.51 18.42 10.38
N ASP A 24 -11.14 19.66 10.68
CA ASP A 24 -10.31 20.50 9.80
C ASP A 24 -8.89 19.95 9.62
N SER A 25 -8.44 19.10 10.54
CA SER A 25 -7.10 18.52 10.53
C SER A 25 -7.07 17.11 9.91
N LEU A 26 -8.24 16.51 9.67
CA LEU A 26 -8.38 15.10 9.31
C LEU A 26 -7.68 14.73 8.00
N PHE A 27 -7.59 15.68 7.07
CA PHE A 27 -6.93 15.52 5.77
C PHE A 27 -5.46 15.97 5.75
N LYS A 28 -4.89 16.36 6.89
CA LYS A 28 -3.47 16.70 7.00
C LYS A 28 -2.64 15.43 7.18
N ALA A 29 -1.52 15.34 6.46
CA ALA A 29 -0.60 14.21 6.56
C ALA A 29 -0.12 14.03 8.01
N PHE A 30 0.02 12.76 8.43
CA PHE A 30 0.48 12.35 9.76
C PHE A 30 -0.40 12.85 10.91
N THR A 31 -1.61 13.33 10.61
CA THR A 31 -2.58 13.72 11.64
C THR A 31 -3.48 12.53 11.96
N GLN A 32 -3.63 12.25 13.25
CA GLN A 32 -4.54 11.23 13.76
C GLN A 32 -5.51 11.87 14.75
N THR A 33 -6.78 11.44 14.69
CA THR A 33 -7.78 11.74 15.71
C THR A 33 -7.40 11.07 17.04
N GLU A 34 -7.98 11.51 18.15
CA GLU A 34 -7.80 10.85 19.44
C GLU A 34 -8.09 9.35 19.38
N THR A 35 -9.14 8.95 18.66
CA THR A 35 -9.51 7.55 18.47
C THR A 35 -8.38 6.76 17.79
N GLY A 36 -7.81 7.30 16.72
CA GLY A 36 -6.70 6.65 15.99
C GLY A 36 -5.41 6.55 16.81
N ARG A 37 -5.13 7.55 17.66
CA ARG A 37 -4.00 7.50 18.60
C ARG A 37 -4.21 6.46 19.69
N LYS A 38 -5.44 6.31 20.20
CA LYS A 38 -5.80 5.32 21.22
C LYS A 38 -5.74 3.88 20.70
N SER A 39 -6.01 3.66 19.41
CA SER A 39 -5.85 2.35 18.79
C SER A 39 -4.39 1.98 18.48
N LEU A 40 -3.43 2.91 18.59
CA LEU A 40 -2.01 2.72 18.23
C LEU A 40 -1.79 2.18 16.80
N GLU A 41 -2.76 2.41 15.92
CA GLU A 41 -2.80 1.86 14.57
C GLU A 41 -2.94 2.98 13.53
N GLY A 42 -2.28 2.79 12.38
CA GLY A 42 -2.29 3.72 11.25
C GLY A 42 -1.24 4.83 11.34
N THR A 43 -0.82 5.36 10.19
CA THR A 43 0.20 6.41 10.07
C THR A 43 -0.40 7.82 9.94
N GLY A 44 -1.73 7.93 9.93
CA GLY A 44 -2.42 9.19 9.61
C GLY A 44 -2.34 9.59 8.13
N LEU A 45 -1.98 8.66 7.23
CA LEU A 45 -1.84 8.95 5.79
C LEU A 45 -3.06 8.55 4.96
N GLY A 46 -3.95 7.69 5.47
CA GLY A 46 -5.06 7.14 4.68
C GLY A 46 -5.98 8.22 4.08
N LEU A 47 -6.50 9.13 4.89
CA LEU A 47 -7.41 10.19 4.42
C LEU A 47 -6.73 11.26 3.54
N PRO A 48 -5.50 11.73 3.85
CA PRO A 48 -4.73 12.56 2.92
C PRO A 48 -4.55 11.91 1.53
N ILE A 49 -4.20 10.63 1.49
CA ILE A 49 -4.05 9.88 0.23
C ILE A 49 -5.39 9.77 -0.51
N SER A 50 -6.47 9.43 0.20
CA SER A 50 -7.81 9.38 -0.40
C SER A 50 -8.23 10.73 -0.98
N GLN A 51 -7.97 11.85 -0.28
CA GLN A 51 -8.26 13.18 -0.79
C GLN A 51 -7.48 13.49 -2.07
N GLN A 52 -6.18 13.15 -2.12
CA GLN A 52 -5.36 13.35 -3.32
C GLN A 52 -5.90 12.54 -4.50
N PHE A 53 -6.25 11.26 -4.31
CA PHE A 53 -6.82 10.45 -5.38
C PHE A 53 -8.15 11.00 -5.88
N VAL A 54 -9.05 11.38 -4.97
CA VAL A 54 -10.34 11.99 -5.34
C VAL A 54 -10.14 13.28 -6.14
N GLN A 55 -9.20 14.14 -5.73
CA GLN A 55 -8.87 15.37 -6.47
C GLN A 55 -8.27 15.08 -7.85
N LEU A 56 -7.37 14.10 -7.96
CA LEU A 56 -6.81 13.66 -9.25
C LEU A 56 -7.91 13.12 -10.20
N MET A 57 -8.98 12.55 -9.64
CA MET A 57 -10.16 12.10 -10.38
C MET A 57 -11.20 13.22 -10.61
N GLY A 58 -10.81 14.49 -10.41
CA GLY A 58 -11.68 15.66 -10.63
C GLY A 58 -12.80 15.82 -9.60
N GLY A 59 -12.64 15.18 -8.44
CA GLY A 59 -13.63 15.04 -7.41
C GLY A 59 -13.39 15.86 -6.15
N THR A 60 -14.31 15.75 -5.20
CA THR A 60 -14.17 16.28 -3.83
C THR A 60 -14.58 15.24 -2.80
N ILE A 61 -13.93 15.26 -1.63
CA ILE A 61 -14.26 14.42 -0.47
C ILE A 61 -14.64 15.31 0.71
N THR A 62 -15.68 14.90 1.43
CA THR A 62 -16.24 15.59 2.59
C THR A 62 -16.53 14.58 3.70
N VAL A 63 -16.62 15.06 4.93
CA VAL A 63 -16.90 14.25 6.11
C VAL A 63 -17.99 14.90 6.94
N ASN A 64 -18.91 14.09 7.46
CA ASN A 64 -19.87 14.48 8.47
C ASN A 64 -19.81 13.45 9.60
N SER A 65 -19.48 13.87 10.81
CA SER A 65 -19.31 12.97 11.94
C SER A 65 -20.00 13.52 13.17
N THR A 66 -20.55 12.63 13.99
CA THR A 66 -21.04 12.98 15.32
C THR A 66 -20.41 12.06 16.35
N LEU A 67 -19.76 12.66 17.35
CA LEU A 67 -19.12 11.93 18.44
C LEU A 67 -20.11 10.99 19.13
N GLY A 68 -19.72 9.72 19.26
CA GLY A 68 -20.52 8.63 19.83
C GLY A 68 -21.63 8.07 18.93
N LYS A 69 -21.81 8.57 17.69
CA LYS A 69 -22.83 8.07 16.76
C LYS A 69 -22.27 7.45 15.47
N GLY A 70 -21.09 7.89 15.04
CA GLY A 70 -20.45 7.40 13.81
C GLY A 70 -20.03 8.51 12.87
N THR A 71 -19.56 8.12 11.68
CA THR A 71 -19.07 9.03 10.65
C THR A 71 -19.58 8.65 9.28
N ILE A 72 -19.81 9.65 8.44
CA ILE A 72 -20.13 9.51 7.03
C ILE A 72 -19.10 10.27 6.21
N PHE A 73 -18.35 9.57 5.37
CA PHE A 73 -17.51 10.16 4.34
C PHE A 73 -18.26 10.14 3.00
N LYS A 74 -18.29 11.27 2.31
CA LYS A 74 -18.88 11.39 0.97
C LYS A 74 -17.85 11.89 0.00
N PHE A 75 -17.75 11.27 -1.17
CA PHE A 75 -16.94 11.82 -2.24
C PHE A 75 -17.59 11.61 -3.60
N ASN A 76 -17.17 12.41 -4.57
CA ASN A 76 -17.57 12.27 -5.95
C ASN A 76 -16.35 12.16 -6.86
N ILE A 77 -16.48 11.50 -8.00
CA ILE A 77 -15.44 11.44 -9.03
C ILE A 77 -16.07 11.66 -10.41
N ALA A 78 -15.31 12.27 -11.32
CA ALA A 78 -15.69 12.40 -12.72
C ALA A 78 -15.11 11.23 -13.51
N ILE A 79 -15.96 10.53 -14.26
CA ILE A 79 -15.55 9.40 -15.10
C ILE A 79 -16.01 9.59 -16.54
N ASN A 80 -15.28 8.98 -17.46
CA ASN A 80 -15.73 8.79 -18.83
C ASN A 80 -16.23 7.36 -19.00
N LEU A 81 -17.30 7.19 -19.77
CA LEU A 81 -17.78 5.86 -20.10
C LEU A 81 -16.76 5.17 -21.01
N ALA A 82 -16.25 4.03 -20.56
CA ALA A 82 -15.38 3.20 -21.37
C ALA A 82 -16.17 2.58 -22.54
N GLN A 83 -15.54 2.51 -23.70
CA GLN A 83 -16.09 1.71 -24.81
C GLN A 83 -15.80 0.23 -24.56
N ALA A 84 -16.69 -0.65 -25.05
CA ALA A 84 -16.49 -2.10 -24.90
C ALA A 84 -15.15 -2.59 -25.49
N SER A 85 -14.65 -1.91 -26.53
CA SER A 85 -13.35 -2.16 -27.16
C SER A 85 -12.15 -1.79 -26.27
N GLU A 86 -12.33 -0.94 -25.26
CA GLU A 86 -11.28 -0.51 -24.32
C GLU A 86 -11.16 -1.44 -23.11
N ILE A 87 -12.16 -2.31 -22.90
CA ILE A 87 -12.14 -3.30 -21.83
C ILE A 87 -11.15 -4.40 -22.23
N GLN A 88 -9.88 -4.21 -21.87
CA GLN A 88 -8.91 -5.29 -21.86
C GLN A 88 -9.35 -6.27 -20.77
N THR A 89 -9.74 -7.48 -21.16
CA THR A 89 -9.81 -8.61 -20.23
C THR A 89 -8.40 -8.76 -19.65
N ILE A 90 -8.22 -8.28 -18.42
CA ILE A 90 -7.01 -8.55 -17.65
C ILE A 90 -6.89 -10.07 -17.65
N GLN A 91 -5.91 -10.60 -18.37
CA GLN A 91 -5.57 -12.01 -18.24
C GLN A 91 -5.36 -12.24 -16.75
N THR A 92 -6.07 -13.22 -16.20
CA THR A 92 -6.00 -13.60 -14.78
C THR A 92 -4.55 -13.47 -14.32
N PRO A 93 -4.28 -12.76 -13.20
CA PRO A 93 -2.92 -12.52 -12.77
C PRO A 93 -2.19 -13.86 -12.73
N ARG A 94 -1.19 -14.01 -13.61
CA ARG A 94 -0.47 -15.28 -13.75
C ARG A 94 0.25 -15.52 -12.42
N GLN A 95 -0.11 -16.59 -11.74
CA GLN A 95 0.52 -16.96 -10.49
C GLN A 95 1.95 -17.42 -10.77
N VAL A 96 2.93 -16.80 -10.12
CA VAL A 96 4.32 -17.27 -10.17
C VAL A 96 4.38 -18.59 -9.39
N ILE A 97 4.67 -19.68 -10.10
CA ILE A 97 4.79 -21.03 -9.53
C ILE A 97 6.24 -21.48 -9.32
N GLY A 98 7.20 -20.72 -9.84
CA GLY A 98 8.63 -21.00 -9.70
C GLY A 98 9.46 -20.48 -10.87
N LEU A 99 10.76 -20.73 -10.80
CA LEU A 99 11.68 -20.55 -11.91
C LEU A 99 11.45 -21.57 -13.02
N GLU A 100 11.77 -21.18 -14.25
CA GLU A 100 11.77 -22.11 -15.38
C GLU A 100 12.76 -23.26 -15.12
N PRO A 101 12.42 -24.51 -15.50
CA PRO A 101 13.35 -25.63 -15.35
C PRO A 101 14.69 -25.37 -16.06
N ARG A 102 15.78 -25.87 -15.47
CA ARG A 102 17.16 -25.77 -16.01
C ARG A 102 17.76 -24.35 -16.01
N GLN A 103 17.18 -23.44 -15.24
CA GLN A 103 17.84 -22.18 -14.89
C GLN A 103 18.98 -22.42 -13.88
N PRO A 104 20.04 -21.57 -13.87
CA PRO A 104 21.05 -21.61 -12.82
C PRO A 104 20.47 -21.32 -11.44
N ASP A 105 21.15 -21.79 -10.39
CA ASP A 105 20.82 -21.44 -9.01
C ASP A 105 21.18 -19.98 -8.74
N TYR A 106 20.18 -19.10 -8.76
CA TYR A 106 20.39 -17.68 -8.49
C TYR A 106 20.43 -17.41 -6.98
N ARG A 107 21.57 -16.89 -6.52
CA ARG A 107 21.83 -16.46 -5.13
C ARG A 107 21.37 -15.02 -4.93
N ILE A 108 20.41 -14.81 -4.03
CA ILE A 108 19.90 -13.48 -3.66
C ILE A 108 20.20 -13.21 -2.19
N LEU A 109 20.86 -12.08 -1.91
CA LEU A 109 21.07 -11.58 -0.55
C LEU A 109 20.01 -10.51 -0.23
N VAL A 110 19.20 -10.74 0.80
CA VAL A 110 18.21 -9.77 1.30
C VAL A 110 18.80 -9.04 2.52
N VAL A 111 18.84 -7.71 2.46
CA VAL A 111 19.39 -6.84 3.51
C VAL A 111 18.31 -5.89 3.98
N ASP A 112 17.81 -6.12 5.20
CA ASP A 112 16.74 -5.31 5.81
C ASP A 112 16.85 -5.38 7.33
N ASP A 113 16.76 -4.25 8.02
CA ASP A 113 16.84 -4.17 9.49
C ASP A 113 15.53 -4.63 10.17
N ARG A 114 14.40 -4.61 9.45
CA ARG A 114 13.09 -5.04 9.93
C ARG A 114 12.88 -6.53 9.69
N LEU A 115 12.66 -7.26 10.79
CA LEU A 115 12.44 -8.70 10.76
C LEU A 115 11.27 -9.11 9.86
N GLU A 116 10.14 -8.41 9.92
CA GLU A 116 8.93 -8.80 9.17
C GLU A 116 9.14 -8.65 7.66
N SER A 117 9.76 -7.54 7.23
CA SER A 117 10.09 -7.27 5.84
C SER A 117 11.04 -8.35 5.29
N ARG A 118 12.09 -8.65 6.05
CA ARG A 118 13.11 -9.64 5.69
C ARG A 118 12.52 -11.05 5.57
N LEU A 119 11.76 -11.50 6.57
CA LEU A 119 11.11 -12.81 6.56
C LEU A 119 10.12 -12.99 5.39
N LEU A 120 9.37 -11.93 5.06
CA LEU A 120 8.47 -11.94 3.91
C LEU A 120 9.24 -12.19 2.61
N LEU A 121 10.31 -11.43 2.37
CA LEU A 121 11.14 -11.57 1.17
C LEU A 121 11.82 -12.94 1.10
N LEU A 122 12.35 -13.44 2.22
CA LEU A 122 12.94 -14.77 2.30
C LEU A 122 11.95 -15.84 1.88
N ARG A 123 10.72 -15.81 2.43
CA ARG A 123 9.68 -16.77 2.12
C ARG A 123 9.28 -16.72 0.64
N LEU A 124 9.06 -15.51 0.10
CA LEU A 124 8.64 -15.33 -1.29
C LEU A 124 9.72 -15.83 -2.26
N LEU A 125 10.95 -15.37 -2.11
CA LEU A 125 12.04 -15.72 -3.03
C LEU A 125 12.41 -17.21 -2.93
N THR A 126 12.45 -17.77 -1.72
CA THR A 126 12.70 -19.21 -1.55
C THR A 126 11.58 -20.05 -2.17
N SER A 127 10.31 -19.63 -2.03
CA SER A 127 9.17 -20.35 -2.62
C SER A 127 9.17 -20.38 -4.14
N ILE A 128 9.83 -19.41 -4.79
CA ILE A 128 10.00 -19.35 -6.24
C ILE A 128 11.16 -20.25 -6.72
N GLY A 129 12.07 -20.63 -5.81
CA GLY A 129 13.22 -21.50 -6.10
C GLY A 129 14.57 -20.80 -6.09
N PHE A 130 14.66 -19.57 -5.58
CA PHE A 130 15.94 -18.89 -5.39
C PHE A 130 16.70 -19.43 -4.18
N CYS A 131 18.04 -19.41 -4.24
CA CYS A 131 18.87 -19.56 -3.06
C CYS A 131 18.94 -18.19 -2.36
N VAL A 132 18.44 -18.09 -1.13
CA VAL A 132 18.33 -16.81 -0.42
C VAL A 132 19.16 -16.84 0.86
N ARG A 133 19.92 -15.78 1.11
CA ARG A 133 20.50 -15.46 2.43
C ARG A 133 20.03 -14.10 2.88
N GLU A 134 20.13 -13.85 4.18
CA GLU A 134 19.71 -12.61 4.79
C GLU A 134 20.87 -11.91 5.50
N ALA A 135 20.75 -10.61 5.67
CA ALA A 135 21.56 -9.79 6.55
C ALA A 135 20.68 -8.72 7.20
N THR A 136 21.02 -8.36 8.43
CA THR A 136 20.27 -7.38 9.24
C THR A 136 20.83 -5.96 9.13
N ASN A 137 22.03 -5.81 8.57
CA ASN A 137 22.74 -4.55 8.45
C ASN A 137 23.81 -4.61 7.36
N GLY A 138 24.42 -3.46 7.06
CA GLY A 138 25.43 -3.33 5.99
C GLY A 138 26.72 -4.12 6.24
N GLN A 139 27.19 -4.24 7.49
CA GLN A 139 28.42 -4.99 7.78
C GLN A 139 28.21 -6.48 7.54
N GLU A 140 27.13 -7.04 8.08
CA GLU A 140 26.74 -8.43 7.83
C GLU A 140 26.51 -8.69 6.33
N ALA A 141 25.93 -7.72 5.61
CA ALA A 141 25.75 -7.83 4.17
C ALA A 141 27.08 -7.92 3.41
N ILE A 142 28.10 -7.14 3.81
CA ILE A 142 29.45 -7.22 3.21
C ILE A 142 30.11 -8.57 3.51
N ASP A 143 29.95 -9.08 4.73
CA ASP A 143 30.52 -10.37 5.14
C ASP A 143 29.90 -11.54 4.36
N VAL A 144 28.58 -11.50 4.18
CA VAL A 144 27.86 -12.50 3.36
C VAL A 144 28.19 -12.33 1.88
N TRP A 145 28.25 -11.10 1.36
CA TRP A 145 28.59 -10.84 -0.03
C TRP A 145 29.98 -11.38 -0.39
N SER A 146 30.97 -11.13 0.45
CA SER A 146 32.36 -11.52 0.23
C SER A 146 32.56 -13.04 0.24
N SER A 147 31.75 -13.78 1.01
CA SER A 147 31.90 -15.23 1.18
C SER A 147 30.96 -16.06 0.30
N TRP A 148 29.83 -15.50 -0.11
CA TRP A 148 28.76 -16.21 -0.82
C TRP A 148 28.53 -15.72 -2.25
N GLU A 149 29.12 -14.58 -2.61
CA GLU A 149 29.07 -13.99 -3.95
C GLU A 149 27.64 -13.99 -4.55
N PRO A 150 26.67 -13.31 -3.93
CA PRO A 150 25.30 -13.28 -4.43
C PRO A 150 25.25 -12.67 -5.83
N HIS A 151 24.34 -13.15 -6.67
CA HIS A 151 24.11 -12.60 -8.01
C HIS A 151 23.27 -11.32 -7.96
N LEU A 152 22.47 -11.15 -6.92
CA LEU A 152 21.65 -9.96 -6.67
C LEU A 152 21.61 -9.66 -5.17
N ILE A 153 21.68 -8.38 -4.82
CA ILE A 153 21.47 -7.90 -3.46
C ILE A 153 20.20 -7.05 -3.45
N TRP A 154 19.21 -7.45 -2.65
CA TRP A 154 18.01 -6.68 -2.37
C TRP A 154 18.22 -5.95 -1.05
N MET A 155 18.41 -4.64 -1.09
CA MET A 155 18.76 -3.84 0.09
C MET A 155 17.75 -2.72 0.30
N ASP A 156 17.25 -2.58 1.52
CA ASP A 156 16.46 -1.40 1.90
C ASP A 156 17.34 -0.14 1.80
N MET A 157 16.84 0.89 1.14
CA MET A 157 17.49 2.20 1.08
C MET A 157 16.78 3.12 2.06
N ARG A 158 17.33 3.25 3.25
CA ARG A 158 16.96 4.32 4.20
C ARG A 158 18.04 5.38 4.28
#